data_AF-A0A4D4LXF6-F1
#
_entry.id   AF-A0A4D4LXF6-F1
#
_cell.length_a   1.000
_cell.length_b   1.000
_cell.length_c   1.000
_cell.angle_alpha   90.00
_cell.angle_beta   90.00
_cell.angle_gamma   90.00
#
_symmetry.space_group_name_H-M   'P 1'
#
loop_
_entity.id
_entity.type
_entity.pdbx_description
1 polymer ?
#
loop_
_entity_poly.entity_id
_entity_poly.type
_entity_poly.pdbx_seq_one_letter_code
_entity_poly.pdbx_strand_id
1 'polypeptide(L)'
;MAGFADSMVRLYSFLGKKWNARFACHFHAVIEAYDREFHNRTRGIVPTVEEYLELRRLTFAHRIWTDLLEPSARHEIPAGVREHPGYRRAALLSQEFAAWYNDLCSLPKEIAGDEVHNLGISLIHHEGLTLEEAVTEVRRRVEECIAEFLVAEKEAVHLADGLADGTRAGHELSDAVKACVANMRNWFSTVYWFHHESGRYRVDSWDDRSTPPYVNNEAAGEK
;
A
#
# COMPACT_ATOMS: atom_id res chain seq x y z
N MET A 1 7.22 15.96 13.78
CA MET A 1 8.17 16.50 12.76
C MET A 1 9.60 15.94 12.92
N ALA A 2 10.25 16.02 14.09
CA ALA A 2 11.65 15.56 14.24
C ALA A 2 11.89 14.07 13.90
N GLY A 3 11.01 13.16 14.34
CA GLY A 3 11.15 11.73 14.03
C GLY A 3 11.01 11.38 12.54
N PHE A 4 10.18 12.12 11.80
CA PHE A 4 10.07 11.97 10.34
C PHE A 4 11.35 12.44 9.63
N ALA A 5 11.90 13.58 10.05
CA ALA A 5 13.15 14.08 9.47
C ALA A 5 14.32 13.09 9.70
N ASP A 6 14.44 12.51 10.90
CA ASP A 6 15.46 11.50 11.20
C ASP A 6 15.37 10.29 10.27
N SER A 7 14.17 9.71 10.09
CA SER A 7 14.00 8.54 9.24
C SER A 7 14.32 8.85 7.78
N MET A 8 13.94 10.03 7.28
CA MET A 8 14.24 10.46 5.90
C MET A 8 15.74 10.66 5.67
N VAL A 9 16.44 11.30 6.60
CA VAL A 9 17.90 11.48 6.52
C VAL A 9 18.61 10.13 6.40
N ARG A 10 18.18 9.15 7.19
CA ARG A 10 18.75 7.79 7.17
C ARG A 10 18.40 7.06 5.87
N LEU A 11 17.15 7.11 5.41
CA LEU A 11 16.73 6.49 4.14
C LEU A 11 17.51 7.06 2.95
N TYR A 12 17.74 8.37 2.92
CA TYR A 12 18.49 9.05 1.85
C TYR A 12 19.98 8.75 1.80
N SER A 13 20.51 7.98 2.76
CA SER A 13 21.92 7.59 2.81
C SER A 13 22.24 6.28 2.05
N PHE A 14 21.23 5.52 1.63
CA PHE A 14 21.45 4.19 1.04
C PHE A 14 21.71 4.19 -0.47
N LEU A 15 21.05 5.07 -1.22
CA LEU A 15 21.11 5.11 -2.69
C LEU A 15 21.50 6.52 -3.19
N GLY A 16 21.38 6.75 -4.50
CA GLY A 16 21.75 8.01 -5.14
C GLY A 16 20.70 9.12 -5.01
N LYS A 17 21.11 10.35 -5.34
CA LYS A 17 20.24 11.54 -5.35
C LYS A 17 19.00 11.38 -6.26
N LYS A 18 19.10 10.56 -7.31
CA LYS A 18 17.98 10.27 -8.23
C LYS A 18 16.87 9.47 -7.54
N TRP A 19 17.25 8.42 -6.80
CA TRP A 19 16.32 7.68 -5.95
C TRP A 19 15.70 8.58 -4.88
N ASN A 20 16.52 9.38 -4.16
CA ASN A 20 16.02 10.29 -3.12
C ASN A 20 14.97 11.28 -3.66
N ALA A 21 15.22 11.87 -4.84
CA ALA A 21 14.29 12.78 -5.48
C ALA A 21 12.98 12.10 -5.92
N ARG A 22 13.07 10.85 -6.43
CA ARG A 22 11.89 10.05 -6.78
C ARG A 22 11.05 9.72 -5.55
N PHE A 23 11.69 9.25 -4.49
CA PHE A 23 11.04 8.95 -3.22
C PHE A 23 10.34 10.19 -2.64
N ALA A 24 11.03 11.34 -2.63
CA ALA A 24 10.45 12.61 -2.19
C ALA A 24 9.22 13.01 -3.02
N CYS A 25 9.31 12.92 -4.35
CA CYS A 25 8.20 13.21 -5.26
C CYS A 25 6.97 12.33 -4.96
N HIS A 26 7.17 11.03 -4.79
CA HIS A 26 6.08 10.12 -4.41
C HIS A 26 5.52 10.46 -3.03
N PHE A 27 6.36 10.85 -2.06
CA PHE A 27 5.90 11.16 -0.70
C PHE A 27 5.12 12.47 -0.64
N HIS A 28 5.46 13.48 -1.47
CA HIS A 28 4.63 14.68 -1.62
C HIS A 28 3.21 14.33 -2.07
N ALA A 29 3.05 13.43 -3.05
CA ALA A 29 1.73 12.99 -3.49
C ALA A 29 0.94 12.25 -2.39
N VAL A 30 1.63 11.54 -1.48
CA VAL A 30 0.99 10.93 -0.29
C VAL A 30 0.48 12.02 0.67
N ILE A 31 1.28 13.04 0.97
CA ILE A 31 0.87 14.13 1.88
C ILE A 31 -0.39 14.83 1.34
N GLU A 32 -0.40 15.18 0.06
CA GLU A 32 -1.58 15.79 -0.58
C GLU A 32 -2.80 14.86 -0.57
N ALA A 33 -2.60 13.54 -0.65
CA ALA A 33 -3.69 12.57 -0.55
C ALA A 33 -4.31 12.52 0.85
N TYR A 34 -3.49 12.60 1.90
CA TYR A 34 -3.98 12.71 3.29
C TYR A 34 -4.74 14.02 3.54
N ASP A 35 -4.33 15.13 2.91
CA ASP A 35 -5.07 16.40 2.96
C ASP A 35 -6.46 16.29 2.32
N ARG A 36 -6.56 15.58 1.19
CA ARG A 36 -7.86 15.24 0.58
C ARG A 36 -8.72 14.35 1.51
N GLU A 37 -8.15 13.34 2.14
CA GLU A 37 -8.88 12.51 3.11
C GLU A 37 -9.40 13.34 4.29
N PHE A 38 -8.60 14.28 4.78
CA PHE A 38 -9.02 15.22 5.82
C PHE A 38 -10.23 16.05 5.39
N HIS A 39 -10.21 16.60 4.17
CA HIS A 39 -11.33 17.36 3.63
C HIS A 39 -12.59 16.52 3.42
N ASN A 40 -12.45 15.29 2.93
CA ASN A 40 -13.56 14.36 2.75
C ASN A 40 -14.25 14.06 4.08
N ARG A 41 -13.49 13.67 5.10
CA ARG A 41 -14.01 13.40 6.45
C ARG A 41 -14.68 14.63 7.06
N THR A 42 -14.06 15.80 6.94
CA THR A 42 -14.61 17.06 7.48
C THR A 42 -15.93 17.46 6.81
N ARG A 43 -16.11 17.12 5.54
CA ARG A 43 -17.31 17.44 4.75
C ARG A 43 -18.32 16.29 4.68
N GLY A 44 -18.04 15.14 5.30
CA GLY A 44 -18.87 13.95 5.22
C GLY A 44 -18.99 13.36 3.81
N ILE A 45 -17.94 13.51 2.98
CA ILE A 45 -17.91 13.02 1.60
C ILE A 45 -17.30 11.61 1.59
N VAL A 46 -18.08 10.63 1.12
CA VAL A 46 -17.58 9.29 0.77
C VAL A 46 -17.18 9.30 -0.70
N PRO A 47 -15.91 9.02 -1.08
CA PRO A 47 -15.52 8.95 -2.48
C PRO A 47 -16.29 7.87 -3.24
N THR A 48 -16.51 8.05 -4.54
CA THR A 48 -17.00 6.95 -5.40
C THR A 48 -15.99 5.80 -5.44
N VAL A 49 -16.40 4.62 -5.90
CA VAL A 49 -15.51 3.44 -5.97
C VAL A 49 -14.24 3.74 -6.78
N GLU A 50 -14.35 4.37 -7.95
CA GLU A 50 -13.17 4.66 -8.78
C GLU A 50 -12.28 5.74 -8.15
N GLU A 51 -12.87 6.83 -7.65
CA GLU A 51 -12.13 7.88 -6.96
C GLU A 51 -11.40 7.34 -5.72
N TYR A 52 -12.05 6.44 -4.97
CA TYR A 52 -11.45 5.76 -3.84
C TYR A 52 -10.26 4.92 -4.26
N LEU A 53 -10.37 4.09 -5.30
CA LEU A 53 -9.27 3.23 -5.76
C LEU A 53 -8.05 4.07 -6.18
N GLU A 54 -8.26 5.18 -6.89
CA GLU A 54 -7.18 6.10 -7.26
C GLU A 54 -6.54 6.77 -6.03
N LEU A 55 -7.37 7.24 -5.10
CA LEU A 55 -6.90 7.85 -3.85
C LEU A 55 -6.14 6.86 -2.98
N ARG A 56 -6.63 5.62 -2.89
CA ARG A 56 -6.09 4.56 -2.03
C ARG A 56 -4.67 4.17 -2.41
N ARG A 57 -4.33 4.21 -3.71
CA ARG A 57 -2.96 4.01 -4.18
C ARG A 57 -1.97 5.00 -3.56
N LEU A 58 -2.44 6.22 -3.27
CA LEU A 58 -1.65 7.27 -2.64
C LEU A 58 -1.71 7.19 -1.11
N THR A 59 -2.88 6.97 -0.52
CA THR A 59 -3.02 6.99 0.96
C THR A 59 -2.44 5.73 1.62
N PHE A 60 -2.40 4.61 0.88
CA PHE A 60 -1.63 3.42 1.24
C PHE A 60 -0.14 3.52 0.84
N ALA A 61 0.26 4.59 0.16
CA ALA A 61 1.63 4.89 -0.24
C ALA A 61 2.28 3.81 -1.13
N HIS A 62 1.55 3.27 -2.12
CA HIS A 62 2.01 2.16 -2.98
C HIS A 62 3.42 2.38 -3.55
N ARG A 63 3.66 3.58 -4.08
CA ARG A 63 4.93 3.92 -4.72
C ARG A 63 6.08 4.05 -3.71
N ILE A 64 5.79 4.39 -2.46
CA ILE A 64 6.80 4.44 -1.38
C ILE A 64 7.28 3.04 -1.05
N TRP A 65 6.35 2.09 -0.84
CA TRP A 65 6.72 0.68 -0.61
C TRP A 65 7.47 0.09 -1.80
N THR A 66 7.07 0.44 -3.02
CA THR A 66 7.76 0.01 -4.24
C THR A 66 9.18 0.59 -4.35
N ASP A 67 9.37 1.88 -4.07
CA ASP A 67 10.70 2.50 -4.07
C ASP A 67 11.62 1.89 -3.02
N LEU A 68 11.09 1.48 -1.86
CA LEU A 68 11.85 0.86 -0.76
C LEU A 68 12.35 -0.55 -1.06
N LEU A 69 11.88 -1.19 -2.15
CA LEU A 69 12.43 -2.45 -2.63
C LEU A 69 13.89 -2.28 -3.08
N GLU A 70 14.21 -1.16 -3.72
CA GLU A 70 15.52 -0.88 -4.31
C GLU A 70 16.66 -0.76 -3.27
N PRO A 71 16.55 0.03 -2.19
CA PRO A 71 17.57 0.05 -1.15
C PRO A 71 17.65 -1.28 -0.39
N SER A 72 16.55 -2.02 -0.30
CA SER A 72 16.53 -3.38 0.28
C SER A 72 17.32 -4.37 -0.58
N ALA A 73 17.23 -4.25 -1.90
CA ALA A 73 18.05 -4.96 -2.89
C ALA A 73 19.45 -4.35 -3.07
N ARG A 74 19.75 -3.22 -2.41
CA ARG A 74 21.00 -2.44 -2.51
C ARG A 74 21.34 -2.00 -3.94
N HIS A 75 20.32 -1.80 -4.79
CA HIS A 75 20.51 -1.44 -6.19
C HIS A 75 19.38 -0.53 -6.66
N GLU A 76 19.73 0.66 -7.17
CA GLU A 76 18.75 1.53 -7.83
C GLU A 76 18.39 0.91 -9.19
N ILE A 77 17.12 0.59 -9.42
CA ILE A 77 16.67 -0.08 -10.64
C ILE A 77 16.49 0.98 -11.75
N PRO A 78 17.13 0.80 -12.93
CA PRO A 78 17.01 1.74 -14.03
C PRO A 78 15.56 1.97 -14.47
N ALA A 79 15.26 3.19 -14.91
CA ALA A 79 13.92 3.61 -15.33
C ALA A 79 13.27 2.66 -16.34
N GLY A 80 14.01 2.21 -17.36
CA GLY A 80 13.49 1.29 -18.38
C GLY A 80 13.07 -0.07 -17.82
N VAL A 81 13.67 -0.53 -16.73
CA VAL A 81 13.33 -1.80 -16.08
C VAL A 81 12.16 -1.61 -15.11
N ARG A 82 12.21 -0.61 -14.24
CA ARG A 82 11.12 -0.34 -13.27
C ARG A 82 9.81 0.07 -13.95
N GLU A 83 9.88 0.67 -15.15
CA GLU A 83 8.69 1.04 -15.93
C GLU A 83 8.21 -0.08 -16.85
N HIS A 84 8.94 -1.20 -16.94
CA HIS A 84 8.52 -2.34 -17.75
C HIS A 84 7.14 -2.86 -17.28
N PRO A 85 6.20 -3.15 -18.20
CA PRO A 85 4.82 -3.53 -17.84
C PRO A 85 4.75 -4.68 -16.82
N GLY A 86 5.54 -5.74 -17.00
CA GLY A 86 5.58 -6.88 -16.08
C GLY A 86 5.99 -6.49 -14.65
N TYR A 87 7.07 -5.70 -14.50
CA TYR A 87 7.54 -5.24 -13.19
C TYR A 87 6.50 -4.31 -12.53
N ARG A 88 5.97 -3.35 -13.29
CA ARG A 88 4.95 -2.42 -12.79
C ARG A 88 3.67 -3.13 -12.37
N ARG A 89 3.21 -4.11 -13.14
CA ARG A 89 2.00 -4.87 -12.84
C ARG A 89 2.18 -5.69 -11.56
N ALA A 90 3.31 -6.37 -11.41
CA ALA A 90 3.61 -7.11 -10.18
C ALA A 90 3.67 -6.18 -8.95
N ALA A 91 4.33 -5.02 -9.07
CA ALA A 91 4.40 -4.02 -8.00
C ALA A 91 3.01 -3.48 -7.65
N LEU A 92 2.20 -3.13 -8.66
CA LEU A 92 0.84 -2.62 -8.46
C LEU A 92 -0.03 -3.64 -7.72
N LEU A 93 -0.10 -4.88 -8.21
CA LEU A 93 -0.95 -5.92 -7.62
C LEU A 93 -0.54 -6.28 -6.19
N SER A 94 0.76 -6.29 -5.89
CA SER A 94 1.25 -6.46 -4.52
C SER A 94 0.68 -5.41 -3.57
N GLN A 95 0.59 -4.15 -4.02
CA GLN A 95 0.09 -3.06 -3.20
C GLN A 95 -1.45 -2.97 -3.17
N GLU A 96 -2.13 -3.27 -4.28
CA GLU A 96 -3.60 -3.34 -4.33
C GLU A 96 -4.12 -4.43 -3.39
N PHE A 97 -3.52 -5.63 -3.43
CA PHE A 97 -3.83 -6.69 -2.47
C PHE A 97 -3.68 -6.18 -1.03
N ALA A 98 -2.56 -5.54 -0.71
CA ALA A 98 -2.28 -5.12 0.64
C ALA A 98 -3.25 -4.04 1.14
N ALA A 99 -3.62 -3.11 0.27
CA ALA A 99 -4.58 -2.05 0.59
C ALA A 99 -6.00 -2.58 0.73
N TRP A 100 -6.48 -3.41 -0.21
CA TRP A 100 -7.84 -3.94 -0.13
C TRP A 100 -7.99 -5.01 0.96
N TYR A 101 -6.92 -5.75 1.26
CA TYR A 101 -6.92 -6.65 2.41
C TYR A 101 -6.92 -5.87 3.74
N ASN A 102 -6.23 -4.72 3.78
CA ASN A 102 -6.38 -3.78 4.89
C ASN A 102 -7.84 -3.35 5.01
N ASP A 103 -8.46 -2.85 3.93
CA ASP A 103 -9.86 -2.42 3.93
C ASP A 103 -10.80 -3.50 4.46
N LEU A 104 -10.61 -4.75 4.03
CA LEU A 104 -11.42 -5.88 4.47
C LEU A 104 -11.29 -6.12 5.98
N CYS A 105 -10.07 -6.13 6.50
CA CYS A 105 -9.80 -6.41 7.92
C CYS A 105 -10.06 -5.19 8.83
N SER A 106 -9.93 -3.97 8.31
CA SER A 106 -10.07 -2.73 9.05
C SER A 106 -11.48 -2.16 9.02
N LEU A 107 -12.36 -2.65 8.14
CA LEU A 107 -13.75 -2.19 8.01
C LEU A 107 -14.49 -2.09 9.35
N PRO A 108 -14.44 -3.07 10.28
CA PRO A 108 -15.15 -2.96 11.55
C PRO A 108 -14.68 -1.80 12.44
N LYS A 109 -13.36 -1.55 12.50
CA LYS A 109 -12.81 -0.42 13.26
C LYS A 109 -13.06 0.92 12.56
N GLU A 110 -13.17 0.92 11.23
CA GLU A 110 -13.37 2.14 10.43
C GLU A 110 -14.81 2.62 10.51
N ILE A 111 -15.78 1.71 10.40
CA ILE A 111 -17.19 2.02 10.67
C ILE A 111 -17.36 2.54 12.10
N ALA A 112 -16.69 1.94 13.09
CA ALA A 112 -16.80 2.38 14.48
C ALA A 112 -16.17 3.76 14.75
N GLY A 113 -15.21 4.19 13.93
CA GLY A 113 -14.48 5.44 14.07
C GLY A 113 -14.89 6.54 13.08
N ASP A 114 -16.06 6.40 12.43
CA ASP A 114 -16.56 7.33 11.40
C ASP A 114 -15.56 7.60 10.25
N GLU A 115 -14.72 6.60 9.91
CA GLU A 115 -13.85 6.67 8.74
C GLU A 115 -14.67 6.44 7.46
N VAL A 116 -14.36 7.18 6.40
CA VAL A 116 -15.08 7.14 5.11
C VAL A 116 -14.26 6.52 3.99
N HIS A 117 -12.95 6.35 4.18
CA HIS A 117 -12.02 5.84 3.18
C HIS A 117 -11.82 4.33 3.32
N ASN A 118 -12.76 3.57 2.77
CA ASN A 118 -12.69 2.12 2.64
C ASN A 118 -13.46 1.66 1.39
N LEU A 119 -12.95 0.66 0.67
CA LEU A 119 -13.62 0.14 -0.53
C LEU A 119 -15.03 -0.38 -0.22
N GLY A 120 -15.20 -1.10 0.89
CA GLY A 120 -16.50 -1.59 1.35
C GLY A 120 -17.48 -0.46 1.66
N ILE A 121 -17.01 0.61 2.30
CA ILE A 121 -17.84 1.81 2.58
C ILE A 121 -18.27 2.48 1.28
N SER A 122 -17.37 2.60 0.31
CA SER A 122 -17.69 3.18 -1.00
C SER A 122 -18.71 2.35 -1.78
N LEU A 123 -18.58 1.02 -1.74
CA LEU A 123 -19.53 0.08 -2.35
C LEU A 123 -20.93 0.16 -1.71
N ILE A 124 -21.00 0.21 -0.37
CA ILE A 124 -22.27 0.37 0.35
C ILE A 124 -22.93 1.71 -0.01
N HIS A 125 -22.15 2.79 0.02
CA HIS A 125 -22.69 4.14 -0.16
C HIS A 125 -23.14 4.43 -1.60
N HIS A 126 -22.34 4.02 -2.60
CA HIS A 126 -22.56 4.41 -4.00
C HIS A 126 -23.18 3.32 -4.86
N GLU A 127 -23.00 2.04 -4.51
CA GLU A 127 -23.56 0.91 -5.27
C GLU A 127 -24.74 0.22 -4.56
N GLY A 128 -25.09 0.68 -3.35
CA GLY A 128 -26.27 0.21 -2.63
C GLY A 128 -26.16 -1.22 -2.10
N LEU A 129 -24.93 -1.74 -1.99
CA LEU A 129 -24.68 -3.07 -1.43
C LEU A 129 -24.97 -3.09 0.07
N THR A 130 -25.42 -4.24 0.56
CA THR A 130 -25.41 -4.55 1.99
C THR A 130 -23.97 -4.72 2.49
N LEU A 131 -23.79 -4.73 3.82
CA LEU A 131 -22.48 -4.95 4.41
C LEU A 131 -21.89 -6.31 4.00
N GLU A 132 -22.72 -7.35 3.98
CA GLU A 132 -22.33 -8.71 3.62
C GLU A 132 -21.93 -8.81 2.13
N GLU A 133 -22.68 -8.15 1.24
CA GLU A 133 -22.35 -8.08 -0.19
C GLU A 133 -21.05 -7.31 -0.42
N ALA A 134 -20.85 -6.18 0.26
CA ALA A 134 -19.62 -5.40 0.15
C ALA A 134 -18.40 -6.18 0.64
N VAL A 135 -18.49 -6.87 1.78
CA VAL A 135 -17.43 -7.77 2.28
C VAL A 135 -17.13 -8.88 1.27
N THR A 136 -18.17 -9.47 0.67
CA THR A 136 -18.03 -10.51 -0.35
C THR A 136 -17.33 -9.99 -1.60
N GLU A 137 -17.69 -8.80 -2.08
CA GLU A 137 -17.09 -8.19 -3.27
C GLU A 137 -15.63 -7.76 -3.02
N VAL A 138 -15.32 -7.13 -1.89
CA VAL A 138 -13.93 -6.79 -1.54
C VAL A 138 -13.07 -8.05 -1.44
N ARG A 139 -13.58 -9.11 -0.80
CA ARG A 139 -12.89 -10.40 -0.74
C ARG A 139 -12.64 -10.99 -2.12
N ARG A 140 -13.63 -10.96 -3.02
CA ARG A 140 -13.50 -11.44 -4.39
C ARG A 140 -12.38 -10.70 -5.13
N ARG A 141 -12.31 -9.37 -5.03
CA ARG A 141 -11.24 -8.55 -5.63
C ARG A 141 -9.86 -8.88 -5.06
N VAL A 142 -9.75 -9.10 -3.76
CA VAL A 142 -8.51 -9.55 -3.09
C VAL A 142 -8.06 -10.90 -3.65
N GLU A 143 -8.97 -11.88 -3.78
CA GLU A 143 -8.67 -13.22 -4.29
C GLU A 143 -8.25 -13.17 -5.78
N GLU A 144 -8.92 -12.35 -6.59
CA GLU A 144 -8.56 -12.09 -7.99
C GLU A 144 -7.17 -11.44 -8.11
N CYS A 145 -6.85 -10.48 -7.24
CA CYS A 145 -5.55 -9.82 -7.21
C CYS A 145 -4.39 -10.82 -6.98
N ILE A 146 -4.59 -11.83 -6.12
CA ILE A 146 -3.61 -12.91 -5.92
C ILE A 146 -3.41 -13.69 -7.22
N ALA A 147 -4.49 -14.10 -7.89
CA ALA A 147 -4.42 -14.87 -9.13
C ALA A 147 -3.70 -14.08 -10.24
N GLU A 148 -4.01 -12.79 -10.38
CA GLU A 148 -3.34 -11.90 -11.33
C GLU A 148 -1.86 -11.70 -11.00
N PHE A 149 -1.52 -11.58 -9.72
CA PHE A 149 -0.12 -11.41 -9.30
C PHE A 149 0.72 -12.62 -9.69
N LEU A 150 0.18 -13.84 -9.55
CA LEU A 150 0.90 -15.07 -9.97
C LEU A 150 1.24 -15.09 -11.47
N VAL A 151 0.44 -14.42 -12.31
CA VAL A 151 0.74 -14.25 -13.73
C VAL A 151 1.80 -13.16 -13.92
N ALA A 152 1.59 -11.99 -13.33
CA ALA A 152 2.50 -10.85 -13.45
C ALA A 152 3.90 -11.14 -12.88
N GLU A 153 3.98 -11.96 -11.83
CA GLU A 153 5.24 -12.39 -11.24
C GLU A 153 6.08 -13.21 -12.23
N LYS A 154 5.47 -14.13 -12.98
CA LYS A 154 6.18 -14.92 -14.00
C LYS A 154 6.76 -14.02 -15.08
N GLU A 155 6.00 -13.01 -15.52
CA GLU A 155 6.47 -12.02 -16.49
C GLU A 155 7.62 -11.17 -15.93
N ALA A 156 7.54 -10.76 -14.66
CA ALA A 156 8.59 -9.97 -14.01
C ALA A 156 9.87 -10.79 -13.77
N VAL A 157 9.76 -12.08 -13.44
CA VAL A 157 10.90 -12.99 -13.32
C VAL A 157 11.53 -13.24 -14.70
N HIS A 158 10.72 -13.45 -15.74
CA HIS A 158 11.21 -13.62 -17.10
C HIS A 158 11.96 -12.36 -17.61
N LEU A 159 11.42 -11.17 -17.32
CA LEU A 159 12.13 -9.91 -17.54
C LEU A 159 13.49 -9.93 -16.83
N ALA A 160 13.52 -10.30 -15.55
CA ALA A 160 14.75 -10.31 -14.77
C ALA A 160 15.79 -11.29 -15.36
N ASP A 161 15.38 -12.47 -15.81
CA ASP A 161 16.26 -13.43 -16.48
C ASP A 161 16.86 -12.83 -17.76
N GLY A 162 16.08 -12.08 -18.53
CA GLY A 162 16.54 -11.40 -19.74
C GLY A 162 17.54 -10.26 -19.51
N LEU A 163 17.67 -9.74 -18.28
CA LEU A 163 18.65 -8.72 -17.92
C LEU A 163 20.06 -9.30 -17.70
N ALA A 164 20.17 -10.61 -17.50
CA ALA A 164 21.45 -11.31 -17.34
C ALA A 164 22.13 -11.52 -18.71
N ASP A 165 22.70 -10.45 -19.27
CA ASP A 165 23.34 -10.41 -20.59
C ASP A 165 24.74 -11.06 -20.67
N GLY A 166 25.15 -11.78 -19.62
CA GLY A 166 26.49 -12.37 -19.48
C GLY A 166 27.53 -11.41 -18.90
N THR A 167 27.20 -10.14 -18.70
CA THR A 167 28.06 -9.19 -17.97
C THR A 167 27.78 -9.23 -16.48
N ARG A 168 28.79 -8.87 -15.67
CA ARG A 168 28.61 -8.75 -14.21
C ARG A 168 27.49 -7.77 -13.85
N ALA A 169 27.42 -6.62 -14.53
CA ALA A 169 26.39 -5.62 -14.27
C ALA A 169 24.98 -6.12 -14.61
N GLY A 170 24.83 -6.87 -15.71
CA GLY A 170 23.57 -7.51 -16.08
C GLY A 170 23.11 -8.53 -15.04
N HIS A 171 24.02 -9.35 -14.53
CA HIS A 171 23.72 -10.30 -13.43
C HIS A 171 23.32 -9.58 -12.13
N GLU A 172 24.06 -8.54 -11.71
CA GLU A 172 23.72 -7.76 -10.51
C GLU A 172 22.33 -7.11 -10.62
N LEU A 173 21.98 -6.59 -11.80
CA LEU A 173 20.65 -6.04 -12.06
C LEU A 173 19.55 -7.12 -12.07
N SER A 174 19.81 -8.26 -12.70
CA SER A 174 18.88 -9.41 -12.71
C SER A 174 18.56 -9.86 -11.27
N ASP A 175 19.58 -10.04 -10.45
CA ASP A 175 19.44 -10.47 -9.05
C ASP A 175 18.66 -9.43 -8.22
N ALA A 176 18.93 -8.13 -8.43
CA ALA A 176 18.19 -7.07 -7.76
C ALA A 176 16.70 -7.07 -8.13
N VAL A 177 16.35 -7.23 -9.41
CA VAL A 177 14.95 -7.31 -9.85
C VAL A 177 14.27 -8.56 -9.26
N LYS A 178 14.94 -9.72 -9.26
CA LYS A 178 14.42 -10.94 -8.64
C LYS A 178 14.15 -10.75 -7.14
N ALA A 179 15.06 -10.10 -6.43
CA ALA A 179 14.88 -9.78 -5.02
C ALA A 179 13.69 -8.84 -4.77
N CYS A 180 13.54 -7.80 -5.61
CA CYS A 180 12.37 -6.92 -5.55
C CYS A 180 11.06 -7.69 -5.78
N VAL A 181 10.99 -8.52 -6.82
CA VAL A 181 9.79 -9.33 -7.13
C VAL A 181 9.48 -10.33 -6.01
N ALA A 182 10.49 -10.98 -5.45
CA ALA A 182 10.31 -11.87 -4.29
C ALA A 182 9.74 -11.12 -3.08
N ASN A 183 10.18 -9.87 -2.84
CA ASN A 183 9.64 -9.05 -1.76
C ASN A 183 8.22 -8.52 -2.05
N MET A 184 7.86 -8.28 -3.32
CA MET A 184 6.47 -8.03 -3.72
C MET A 184 5.57 -9.23 -3.36
N ARG A 185 6.06 -10.46 -3.57
CA ARG A 185 5.37 -11.69 -3.14
C ARG A 185 5.30 -11.80 -1.61
N ASN A 186 6.40 -11.58 -0.90
CA ASN A 186 6.44 -11.66 0.57
C ASN A 186 5.45 -10.68 1.24
N TRP A 187 5.14 -9.56 0.56
CA TRP A 187 4.17 -8.59 1.04
C TRP A 187 2.78 -9.22 1.25
N PHE A 188 2.36 -10.16 0.39
CA PHE A 188 1.06 -10.83 0.51
C PHE A 188 0.91 -11.55 1.87
N SER A 189 1.86 -12.40 2.22
CA SER A 189 1.81 -13.15 3.47
C SER A 189 2.07 -12.27 4.68
N THR A 190 3.01 -11.32 4.58
CA THR A 190 3.33 -10.40 5.67
C THR A 190 2.11 -9.56 6.05
N VAL A 191 1.43 -8.99 5.06
CA VAL A 191 0.22 -8.19 5.27
C VAL A 191 -0.93 -9.07 5.77
N TYR A 192 -1.09 -10.27 5.23
CA TYR A 192 -2.11 -11.21 5.69
C TYR A 192 -1.99 -11.48 7.19
N TRP A 193 -0.83 -11.96 7.65
CA TRP A 193 -0.62 -12.31 9.06
C TRP A 193 -0.64 -11.10 9.98
N PHE A 194 -0.07 -9.96 9.53
CA PHE A 194 -0.09 -8.72 10.30
C PHE A 194 -1.50 -8.31 10.75
N HIS A 195 -2.51 -8.47 9.91
CA HIS A 195 -3.89 -8.08 10.26
C HIS A 195 -4.52 -8.97 11.32
N HIS A 196 -4.09 -10.23 11.45
CA HIS A 196 -4.60 -11.18 12.44
C HIS A 196 -3.80 -11.15 13.75
N GLU A 197 -2.54 -10.75 13.69
CA GLU A 197 -1.63 -10.70 14.84
C GLU A 197 -1.67 -9.35 15.54
N SER A 198 -1.85 -8.26 14.80
CA SER A 198 -1.74 -6.89 15.31
C SER A 198 -2.92 -6.49 16.21
N GLY A 199 -2.62 -5.91 17.37
CA GLY A 199 -3.62 -5.29 18.25
C GLY A 199 -4.36 -4.10 17.63
N ARG A 200 -3.84 -3.55 16.51
CA ARG A 200 -4.41 -2.40 15.79
C ARG A 200 -5.84 -2.63 15.28
N TYR A 201 -6.24 -3.87 15.03
CA TYR A 201 -7.53 -4.20 14.42
C TYR A 201 -8.52 -4.85 15.38
N ARG A 202 -8.14 -5.05 16.65
CA ARG A 202 -8.94 -5.77 17.66
C ARG A 202 -10.01 -4.88 18.30
N VAL A 203 -10.87 -4.26 17.47
CA VAL A 203 -11.91 -3.32 17.92
C VAL A 203 -12.87 -3.92 18.95
N ASP A 204 -13.10 -5.24 18.90
CA ASP A 204 -13.96 -5.96 19.87
C ASP A 204 -13.35 -6.04 21.27
N SER A 205 -12.06 -5.70 21.44
CA SER A 205 -11.37 -5.68 22.73
C SER A 205 -11.27 -4.29 23.36
N TRP A 206 -11.79 -3.24 22.70
CA TRP A 206 -11.71 -1.86 23.18
C TRP A 206 -12.95 -1.49 23.99
N ASP A 207 -12.75 -0.71 25.06
CA ASP A 207 -13.87 -0.18 25.87
C ASP A 207 -14.73 0.80 25.05
N ASP A 208 -14.09 1.67 24.26
CA ASP A 208 -14.72 2.52 23.26
C ASP A 208 -14.23 2.13 21.85
N ARG A 209 -15.15 1.60 21.03
CA ARG A 209 -14.85 1.13 19.67
C ARG A 209 -14.44 2.25 18.72
N SER A 210 -14.79 3.51 19.02
CA SER A 210 -14.42 4.69 18.24
C SER A 210 -13.03 5.23 18.60
N THR A 211 -12.50 4.83 19.76
CA THR A 211 -11.23 5.33 20.32
C THR A 211 -10.25 4.17 20.54
N PRO A 212 -9.36 3.89 19.58
CA PRO A 212 -8.35 2.86 19.77
C PRO A 212 -7.40 3.24 20.95
N PRO A 213 -7.09 2.32 21.87
CA PRO A 213 -6.39 2.62 23.13
C PRO A 213 -4.93 3.05 22.95
N TYR A 214 -4.36 2.89 21.76
CA TYR A 214 -3.00 3.27 21.41
C TYR A 214 -2.91 4.64 20.72
N VAL A 215 -4.04 5.32 20.49
CA VAL A 215 -4.09 6.68 19.91
C VAL A 215 -4.09 7.69 21.04
N ASN A 216 -3.28 8.75 20.92
CA ASN A 216 -3.34 9.86 21.87
C ASN A 216 -4.58 10.72 21.57
N ASN A 217 -5.56 10.67 22.48
CA ASN A 217 -6.81 11.42 22.39
C ASN A 217 -6.83 12.71 23.22
N GLU A 218 -5.70 13.16 23.78
CA GLU A 218 -5.63 14.42 24.56
C GLU A 218 -6.11 15.66 23.78
N ALA A 219 -6.17 15.61 22.45
CA ALA A 219 -6.70 16.69 21.60
C ALA A 219 -8.20 16.58 21.28
N ALA A 220 -8.83 15.42 21.52
CA ALA A 220 -10.27 15.25 21.43
C ALA A 220 -10.86 15.67 22.78
N GLY A 221 -11.03 16.98 22.98
CA GLY A 221 -11.67 17.53 24.18
C GLY A 221 -13.00 16.84 24.47
N GLU A 222 -13.34 16.75 25.76
CA GLU A 222 -14.60 16.23 26.28
C GLU A 222 -15.77 16.62 25.35
N LYS A 223 -16.37 15.62 24.70
CA LYS A 223 -17.66 15.78 24.01
C LYS A 223 -18.77 15.86 25.04
#